data_AF-A0A2N5YUF0-F1
#
_entry.id   AF-A0A2N5YUF0-F1
#
_cell.length_a   1.000
_cell.length_b   1.000
_cell.length_c   1.000
_cell.angle_alpha   90.00
_cell.angle_beta   90.00
_cell.angle_gamma   90.00
#
_symmetry.space_group_name_H-M   'P 1'
#
loop_
_entity.id
_entity.type
_entity.pdbx_description
1 polymer ?
#
loop_
_entity_poly.entity_id
_entity_poly.type
_entity_poly.pdbx_seq_one_letter_code
_entity_poly.pdbx_strand_id
1 'polypeptide(L)'
;MKLGIEAMEKEQFAQAIEYFDLQIKRKSKKKSIVAEASYYAGYCNKKLSLPVRASYYLKRAIDYGYQDPLAYLYLGEAYQMQQKYDSALIYYEEFKKLAPNHKLADKGITSIKFTFEMIENPTRYEVKIKGKFNSGEYDFCPFFEARNNKKIYFTSTRYAPTHVSISPESGEFCSNIFY
;
A
#
# COMPACT_ATOMS: atom_id res chain seq x y z
N MET A 1 0.27 -20.59 5.46
CA MET A 1 0.20 -19.60 6.55
C MET A 1 1.57 -19.33 7.13
N LYS A 2 2.21 -20.28 7.84
CA LYS A 2 3.53 -20.10 8.46
C LYS A 2 4.57 -19.36 7.60
N LEU A 3 4.91 -19.86 6.40
CA LEU A 3 5.89 -19.21 5.51
C LEU A 3 5.53 -17.75 5.15
N GLY A 4 4.24 -17.45 4.96
CA GLY A 4 3.79 -16.09 4.66
C GLY A 4 3.97 -15.15 5.86
N ILE A 5 3.69 -15.64 7.07
CA ILE A 5 3.87 -14.88 8.31
C ILE A 5 5.35 -14.65 8.57
N GLU A 6 6.19 -15.68 8.43
CA GLU A 6 7.66 -15.56 8.59
C GLU A 6 8.27 -14.57 7.59
N ALA A 7 7.84 -14.58 6.33
CA ALA A 7 8.27 -13.60 5.34
C ALA A 7 7.80 -12.18 5.72
N MET A 8 6.56 -12.03 6.18
CA MET A 8 6.02 -10.74 6.62
C MET A 8 6.76 -10.16 7.84
N GLU A 9 7.13 -11.01 8.80
CA GLU A 9 7.94 -10.62 9.98
C GLU A 9 9.35 -10.14 9.59
N LYS A 10 9.89 -10.65 8.49
CA LYS A 10 11.14 -10.19 7.88
C LYS A 10 10.96 -9.00 6.94
N GLU A 11 9.76 -8.43 6.86
CA GLU A 11 9.38 -7.37 5.92
C GLU A 11 9.51 -7.75 4.43
N GLN A 12 9.58 -9.05 4.13
CA GLN A 12 9.61 -9.61 2.79
C GLN A 12 8.19 -9.63 2.20
N PHE A 13 7.56 -8.46 2.07
CA PHE A 13 6.13 -8.33 1.76
C PHE A 13 5.75 -8.91 0.40
N ALA A 14 6.58 -8.71 -0.64
CA ALA A 14 6.30 -9.28 -1.95
C ALA A 14 6.29 -10.81 -1.90
N GLN A 15 7.27 -11.41 -1.24
CA GLN A 15 7.32 -12.85 -1.04
C GLN A 15 6.17 -13.36 -0.17
N ALA A 16 5.81 -12.62 0.89
CA ALA A 16 4.69 -12.97 1.76
C ALA A 16 3.37 -13.03 0.98
N ILE A 17 3.13 -12.08 0.07
CA ILE A 17 1.94 -12.06 -0.81
C ILE A 17 1.86 -13.35 -1.63
N GLU A 18 2.97 -13.80 -2.23
CA GLU A 18 2.99 -15.06 -3.00
C GLU A 18 2.57 -16.25 -2.13
N TYR A 19 3.11 -16.35 -0.92
CA TYR A 19 2.74 -17.43 0.01
C TYR A 19 1.26 -17.38 0.40
N PHE A 20 0.69 -16.19 0.65
CA PHE A 20 -0.73 -16.03 0.97
C PHE A 20 -1.62 -16.34 -0.25
N ASP A 21 -1.24 -15.90 -1.44
CA ASP A 21 -1.93 -16.21 -2.70
C ASP A 21 -2.01 -17.71 -2.96
N LEU A 22 -0.93 -18.44 -2.70
CA LEU A 22 -0.92 -19.89 -2.78
C LEU A 22 -1.93 -20.51 -1.82
N GLN A 23 -2.12 -19.97 -0.60
CA GLN A 23 -3.15 -20.45 0.31
C GLN A 23 -4.56 -20.16 -0.22
N ILE A 24 -4.76 -18.96 -0.75
CA ILE A 24 -6.04 -18.51 -1.31
C ILE A 24 -6.41 -19.35 -2.55
N LYS A 25 -5.46 -19.84 -3.33
CA LYS A 25 -5.73 -20.61 -4.57
C LYS A 25 -5.97 -22.11 -4.35
N ARG A 26 -5.67 -22.69 -3.17
CA ARG A 26 -5.86 -24.13 -2.89
C ARG A 26 -7.32 -24.59 -3.08
N LYS A 27 -7.53 -25.81 -3.59
CA LYS A 27 -8.87 -26.34 -3.94
C LYS A 27 -9.80 -26.54 -2.72
N SER A 28 -9.32 -27.19 -1.66
CA SER A 28 -10.08 -27.44 -0.44
C SER A 28 -9.56 -26.57 0.70
N LYS A 29 -10.20 -25.41 0.92
CA LYS A 29 -9.79 -24.42 1.92
C LYS A 29 -10.99 -23.95 2.74
N LYS A 30 -10.82 -23.89 4.05
CA LYS A 30 -11.82 -23.35 4.97
C LYS A 30 -11.98 -21.84 4.70
N LYS A 31 -13.21 -21.31 4.83
CA LYS A 31 -13.47 -19.88 4.67
C LYS A 31 -12.57 -19.02 5.58
N SER A 32 -12.32 -19.46 6.80
CA SER A 32 -11.42 -18.79 7.75
C SER A 32 -9.99 -18.64 7.22
N ILE A 33 -9.45 -19.68 6.56
CA ILE A 33 -8.10 -19.62 5.96
C ILE A 33 -8.07 -18.61 4.82
N VAL A 34 -9.14 -18.54 4.01
CA VAL A 34 -9.25 -17.53 2.94
C VAL A 34 -9.32 -16.13 3.53
N ALA A 35 -10.13 -15.94 4.58
CA ALA A 35 -10.28 -14.66 5.26
C ALA A 35 -8.92 -14.17 5.79
N GLU A 36 -8.23 -15.02 6.56
CA GLU A 36 -6.96 -14.70 7.20
C GLU A 36 -5.84 -14.48 6.17
N ALA A 37 -5.69 -15.36 5.18
CA ALA A 37 -4.68 -15.18 4.13
C ALA A 37 -4.94 -13.92 3.29
N SER A 38 -6.21 -13.60 3.01
CA SER A 38 -6.57 -12.38 2.29
C SER A 38 -6.27 -11.14 3.12
N TYR A 39 -6.49 -11.17 4.44
CA TYR A 39 -6.13 -10.05 5.30
C TYR A 39 -4.63 -9.77 5.25
N TYR A 40 -3.79 -10.79 5.45
CA TYR A 40 -2.34 -10.60 5.41
C TYR A 40 -1.83 -10.20 4.02
N ALA A 41 -2.39 -10.77 2.95
CA ALA A 41 -2.08 -10.32 1.59
C ALA A 41 -2.44 -8.83 1.39
N GLY A 42 -3.61 -8.41 1.88
CA GLY A 42 -4.05 -7.02 1.86
C GLY A 42 -3.15 -6.09 2.66
N TYR A 43 -2.75 -6.50 3.86
CA TYR A 43 -1.79 -5.79 4.70
C TYR A 43 -0.42 -5.64 4.03
N CYS A 44 0.12 -6.70 3.41
CA CYS A 44 1.38 -6.65 2.68
C CYS A 44 1.28 -5.72 1.47
N ASN A 45 0.20 -5.78 0.68
CA ASN A 45 -0.02 -4.86 -0.43
C ASN A 45 -0.13 -3.39 0.02
N LYS A 46 -0.73 -3.14 1.19
CA LYS A 46 -0.73 -1.81 1.82
C LYS A 46 0.68 -1.35 2.18
N LYS A 47 1.51 -2.23 2.74
CA LYS A 47 2.92 -1.92 3.05
C LYS A 47 3.74 -1.59 1.80
N LEU A 48 3.41 -2.22 0.69
CA LEU A 48 3.98 -1.93 -0.63
C LEU A 48 3.34 -0.76 -1.36
N SER A 49 2.49 0.05 -0.71
CA SER A 49 1.80 1.17 -1.37
C SER A 49 1.09 0.78 -2.67
N LEU A 50 0.51 -0.44 -2.72
CA LEU A 50 -0.28 -0.97 -3.84
C LEU A 50 -1.77 -0.93 -3.48
N PRO A 51 -2.40 0.26 -3.40
CA PRO A 51 -3.70 0.41 -2.74
C PRO A 51 -4.83 -0.30 -3.47
N VAL A 52 -4.75 -0.43 -4.80
CA VAL A 52 -5.75 -1.20 -5.59
C VAL A 52 -5.76 -2.66 -5.16
N ARG A 53 -4.59 -3.30 -5.11
CA ARG A 53 -4.46 -4.70 -4.65
C ARG A 53 -4.81 -4.82 -3.17
N ALA A 54 -4.34 -3.90 -2.33
CA ALA A 54 -4.66 -3.89 -0.91
C ALA A 54 -6.17 -3.88 -0.67
N SER A 55 -6.90 -2.97 -1.33
CA SER A 55 -8.36 -2.88 -1.19
C SER A 55 -9.08 -4.15 -1.65
N TYR A 56 -8.62 -4.79 -2.72
CA TYR A 56 -9.18 -6.05 -3.21
C TYR A 56 -9.06 -7.17 -2.17
N TYR A 57 -7.86 -7.38 -1.61
CA TYR A 57 -7.62 -8.44 -0.64
C TYR A 57 -8.27 -8.16 0.72
N LEU A 58 -8.26 -6.91 1.19
CA LEU A 58 -8.89 -6.53 2.46
C LEU A 58 -10.42 -6.65 2.38
N LYS A 59 -11.03 -6.22 1.28
CA LYS A 59 -12.46 -6.43 1.04
C LYS A 59 -12.79 -7.92 1.02
N ARG A 60 -11.99 -8.72 0.32
CA ARG A 60 -12.14 -10.19 0.34
C ARG A 60 -12.01 -10.77 1.75
N ALA A 61 -11.10 -10.29 2.58
CA ALA A 61 -10.96 -10.75 3.95
C ALA A 61 -12.25 -10.53 4.76
N ILE A 62 -12.82 -9.33 4.64
CA ILE A 62 -14.10 -8.95 5.26
C ILE A 62 -15.25 -9.84 4.73
N ASP A 63 -15.38 -10.00 3.42
CA ASP A 63 -16.43 -10.80 2.78
C ASP A 63 -16.39 -12.28 3.23
N TYR A 64 -15.20 -12.79 3.57
CA TYR A 64 -14.99 -14.15 4.07
C TYR A 64 -15.08 -14.26 5.61
N GLY A 65 -15.38 -13.16 6.31
CA GLY A 65 -15.65 -13.12 7.75
C GLY A 65 -14.41 -13.00 8.63
N TYR A 66 -13.37 -12.29 8.18
CA TYR A 66 -12.24 -11.94 9.06
C TYR A 66 -12.72 -11.04 10.21
N GLN A 67 -12.26 -11.33 11.43
CA GLN A 67 -12.87 -10.80 12.66
C GLN A 67 -12.21 -9.52 13.19
N ASP A 68 -10.94 -9.28 12.86
CA ASP A 68 -10.22 -8.10 13.37
C ASP A 68 -10.77 -6.81 12.70
N PRO A 69 -11.29 -5.84 13.48
CA PRO A 69 -11.77 -4.57 12.96
C PRO A 69 -10.73 -3.80 12.15
N LEU A 70 -9.42 -4.02 12.36
CA LEU A 70 -8.36 -3.37 11.58
C LEU A 70 -8.46 -3.61 10.07
N ALA A 71 -9.14 -4.68 9.63
CA ALA A 71 -9.41 -4.88 8.21
C ALA A 71 -10.23 -3.73 7.58
N TYR A 72 -11.17 -3.15 8.34
CA TYR A 72 -11.97 -2.00 7.89
C TYR A 72 -11.14 -0.72 7.85
N LEU A 73 -10.29 -0.49 8.87
CA LEU A 73 -9.35 0.63 8.87
C LEU A 73 -8.44 0.59 7.64
N TYR A 74 -7.77 -0.54 7.41
CA TYR A 74 -6.83 -0.69 6.30
C TYR A 74 -7.52 -0.61 4.94
N LEU A 75 -8.78 -1.05 4.84
CA LEU A 75 -9.56 -0.91 3.62
C LEU A 75 -9.91 0.56 3.37
N GLY A 76 -10.26 1.30 4.42
CA GLY A 76 -10.45 2.76 4.36
C GLY A 76 -9.19 3.48 3.88
N GLU A 77 -8.03 3.17 4.45
CA GLU A 77 -6.73 3.72 4.02
C GLU A 77 -6.42 3.39 2.55
N ALA A 78 -6.67 2.15 2.12
CA ALA A 78 -6.46 1.74 0.73
C ALA A 78 -7.39 2.46 -0.25
N TYR A 79 -8.64 2.75 0.14
CA TYR A 79 -9.55 3.57 -0.68
C TYR A 79 -9.15 5.04 -0.68
N GLN A 80 -8.68 5.58 0.45
CA GLN A 80 -8.16 6.94 0.54
C GLN A 80 -6.96 7.15 -0.40
N MET A 81 -6.02 6.20 -0.43
CA MET A 81 -4.87 6.25 -1.36
C MET A 81 -5.29 6.14 -2.83
N GLN A 82 -6.43 5.53 -3.12
CA GLN A 82 -7.05 5.51 -4.45
C GLN A 82 -7.87 6.76 -4.77
N GLN A 83 -7.90 7.76 -3.88
CA GLN A 83 -8.73 8.95 -3.99
C GLN A 83 -10.25 8.65 -4.00
N LYS A 84 -10.64 7.46 -3.53
CA LYS A 84 -12.04 7.04 -3.38
C LYS A 84 -12.54 7.48 -2.00
N TYR A 85 -12.61 8.79 -1.79
CA TYR A 85 -12.81 9.39 -0.46
C TYR A 85 -14.13 9.01 0.19
N ASP A 86 -15.22 8.94 -0.58
CA ASP A 86 -16.54 8.51 -0.05
C ASP A 86 -16.50 7.07 0.45
N SER A 87 -15.85 6.17 -0.30
CA SER A 87 -15.66 4.78 0.12
C SER A 87 -14.79 4.70 1.36
N ALA A 88 -13.70 5.49 1.43
CA ALA A 88 -12.83 5.52 2.60
C ALA A 88 -13.58 5.94 3.86
N LEU A 89 -14.44 6.96 3.77
CA LEU A 89 -15.25 7.45 4.89
C LEU A 89 -16.20 6.36 5.41
N ILE A 90 -16.88 5.63 4.51
CA ILE A 90 -17.75 4.50 4.90
C ILE A 90 -16.97 3.49 5.76
N TYR A 91 -15.79 3.07 5.30
CA TYR A 91 -15.02 2.05 6.02
C TYR A 91 -14.37 2.58 7.31
N TYR A 92 -14.02 3.86 7.40
CA TYR A 92 -13.59 4.46 8.67
C TYR A 92 -14.73 4.57 9.70
N GLU A 93 -15.95 4.89 9.26
CA GLU A 93 -17.13 4.91 10.16
C GLU A 93 -17.50 3.50 10.64
N GLU A 94 -17.43 2.49 9.76
CA GLU A 94 -17.60 1.08 10.17
C GLU A 94 -16.52 0.65 11.17
N PHE A 95 -15.25 1.00 10.92
CA PHE A 95 -14.18 0.75 11.88
C PHE A 95 -14.43 1.45 13.23
N LYS A 96 -14.92 2.68 13.22
CA LYS A 96 -15.28 3.43 14.44
C LYS A 96 -16.38 2.74 15.23
N LYS A 97 -17.40 2.18 14.57
CA LYS A 97 -18.46 1.41 15.24
C LYS A 97 -17.92 0.14 15.90
N LEU A 98 -17.01 -0.57 15.24
CA LEU A 98 -16.42 -1.82 15.72
C LEU A 98 -15.35 -1.60 16.79
N ALA A 99 -14.64 -0.47 16.76
CA ALA A 99 -13.55 -0.13 17.67
C ALA A 99 -13.64 1.34 18.15
N PRO A 100 -14.67 1.71 18.92
CA PRO A 100 -14.99 3.11 19.24
C PRO A 100 -13.91 3.84 20.05
N ASN A 101 -13.08 3.11 20.80
CA ASN A 101 -11.98 3.69 21.59
C ASN A 101 -10.70 3.89 20.75
N HIS A 102 -10.69 3.44 19.49
CA HIS A 102 -9.51 3.46 18.64
C HIS A 102 -9.40 4.78 17.86
N LYS A 103 -8.43 5.62 18.25
CA LYS A 103 -8.27 6.99 17.72
C LYS A 103 -7.97 7.08 16.22
N LEU A 104 -7.56 5.99 15.55
CA LEU A 104 -7.23 6.04 14.12
C LEU A 104 -8.46 6.25 13.23
N ALA A 105 -9.66 5.85 13.66
CA ALA A 105 -10.87 6.10 12.89
C ALA A 105 -11.13 7.60 12.72
N ASP A 106 -11.08 8.35 13.82
CA ASP A 106 -11.27 9.80 13.82
C ASP A 106 -10.18 10.53 13.03
N LYS A 107 -8.93 10.04 13.08
CA LYS A 107 -7.84 10.58 12.26
C LYS A 107 -8.12 10.39 10.76
N GLY A 108 -8.54 9.20 10.34
CA GLY A 108 -8.92 8.92 8.96
C GLY A 108 -10.07 9.82 8.49
N ILE A 109 -11.15 9.89 9.27
CA ILE A 109 -12.31 10.74 8.96
C ILE A 109 -11.91 12.22 8.86
N THR A 110 -11.11 12.72 9.80
CA THR A 110 -10.62 14.11 9.79
C THR A 110 -9.75 14.38 8.56
N SER A 111 -8.88 13.43 8.20
CA SER A 111 -8.04 13.52 6.99
C SER A 111 -8.88 13.59 5.71
N ILE A 112 -9.95 12.82 5.61
CA ILE A 112 -10.88 12.89 4.47
C ILE A 112 -11.62 14.22 4.42
N LYS A 113 -12.12 14.72 5.57
CA LYS A 113 -12.78 16.04 5.64
C LYS A 113 -11.85 17.18 5.20
N PHE A 114 -10.61 17.17 5.68
CA PHE A 114 -9.59 18.11 5.23
C PHE A 114 -9.33 18.00 3.72
N THR A 115 -9.35 16.77 3.18
CA THR A 115 -9.18 16.58 1.73
C THR A 115 -10.30 17.23 0.93
N PHE A 116 -11.56 17.09 1.35
CA PHE A 116 -12.69 17.77 0.70
C PHE A 116 -12.56 19.30 0.78
N GLU A 117 -12.19 19.84 1.94
CA GLU A 117 -11.95 21.28 2.11
C GLU A 117 -10.86 21.80 1.16
N MET A 118 -9.77 21.05 0.97
CA MET A 118 -8.69 21.40 0.04
C MET A 118 -9.07 21.25 -1.44
N ILE A 119 -10.02 20.37 -1.76
CA ILE A 119 -10.57 20.26 -3.13
C ILE A 119 -11.46 21.48 -3.42
N GLU A 120 -12.29 21.89 -2.47
CA GLU A 120 -13.16 23.07 -2.60
C GLU A 120 -12.36 24.38 -2.56
N ASN A 121 -11.34 24.45 -1.71
CA ASN A 121 -10.52 25.63 -1.46
C ASN A 121 -9.03 25.31 -1.67
N PRO A 122 -8.58 25.11 -2.92
CA PRO A 122 -7.20 24.73 -3.19
C PRO A 122 -6.22 25.85 -2.87
N THR A 123 -5.00 25.47 -2.53
CA THR A 123 -3.90 26.43 -2.41
C THR A 123 -3.47 26.96 -3.78
N ARG A 124 -2.67 28.04 -3.81
CA ARG A 124 -2.08 28.55 -5.06
C ARG A 124 -1.03 27.61 -5.68
N TYR A 125 -0.61 26.58 -4.95
CA TYR A 125 0.39 25.62 -5.41
C TYR A 125 -0.28 24.41 -6.05
N GLU A 126 0.22 24.01 -7.22
CA GLU A 126 -0.21 22.80 -7.91
C GLU A 126 0.93 21.78 -7.88
N VAL A 127 0.63 20.56 -7.43
CA VAL A 127 1.56 19.43 -7.45
C VAL A 127 1.16 18.50 -8.58
N LYS A 128 2.05 18.31 -9.54
CA LYS A 128 1.86 17.42 -10.70
C LYS A 128 2.99 16.41 -10.79
N ILE A 129 2.66 15.21 -11.24
CA ILE A 129 3.65 14.21 -11.65
C ILE A 129 4.44 14.79 -12.82
N LYS A 130 5.77 14.76 -12.71
CA LYS A 130 6.67 15.13 -13.81
C LYS A 130 7.21 13.85 -14.42
N GLY A 131 6.51 13.31 -15.43
CA GLY A 131 6.82 12.02 -16.04
C GLY A 131 8.21 11.88 -16.69
N LYS A 132 8.98 12.97 -16.81
CA LYS A 132 10.40 12.90 -17.18
C LYS A 132 11.27 12.35 -16.04
N PHE A 133 10.87 12.60 -14.78
CA PHE A 133 11.61 12.19 -13.58
C PHE A 133 10.91 11.05 -12.84
N ASN A 134 9.58 11.05 -12.76
CA ASN A 134 8.81 10.03 -12.06
C ASN A 134 8.46 8.85 -12.96
N SER A 135 8.44 7.64 -12.43
CA SER A 135 7.85 6.45 -13.04
C SER A 135 6.87 5.75 -12.10
N GLY A 136 6.46 4.55 -12.50
CA GLY A 136 5.61 3.66 -11.69
C GLY A 136 6.39 2.87 -10.65
N GLU A 137 7.73 2.81 -10.77
CA GLU A 137 8.63 2.21 -9.79
C GLU A 137 9.00 3.23 -8.68
N TYR A 138 9.68 2.77 -7.62
CA TYR A 138 10.16 3.66 -6.56
C TYR A 138 11.30 4.55 -7.03
N ASP A 139 11.03 5.84 -7.24
CA ASP A 139 12.04 6.88 -7.42
C ASP A 139 12.20 7.72 -6.14
N PHE A 140 13.42 7.80 -5.59
CA PHE A 140 13.66 8.46 -4.29
C PHE A 140 15.09 9.02 -4.16
N CYS A 141 15.31 9.78 -3.08
CA CYS A 141 16.58 10.43 -2.75
C CYS A 141 17.23 11.23 -3.90
N PRO A 142 16.51 12.14 -4.58
CA PRO A 142 17.12 12.95 -5.62
C PRO A 142 18.18 13.91 -5.03
N PHE A 143 19.30 14.07 -5.71
CA PHE A 143 20.33 15.03 -5.36
C PHE A 143 20.96 15.67 -6.61
N PHE A 144 21.37 16.92 -6.50
CA PHE A 144 22.06 17.62 -7.58
C PHE A 144 23.55 17.24 -7.62
N GLU A 145 24.12 17.21 -8.82
CA GLU A 145 25.57 17.11 -8.99
C GLU A 145 26.26 18.31 -8.32
N ALA A 146 27.09 18.03 -7.31
CA ALA A 146 27.74 19.07 -6.50
C ALA A 146 28.62 20.05 -7.28
N ARG A 147 29.08 19.69 -8.48
CA ARG A 147 30.03 20.50 -9.27
C ARG A 147 29.38 21.72 -9.92
N ASN A 148 28.16 21.59 -10.43
CA ASN A 148 27.51 22.65 -11.22
C ASN A 148 25.97 22.61 -11.19
N ASN A 149 25.35 21.68 -10.45
CA ASN A 149 23.90 21.49 -10.36
C ASN A 149 23.18 21.28 -11.71
N LYS A 150 23.87 20.80 -12.75
CA LYS A 150 23.29 20.58 -14.09
C LYS A 150 22.71 19.17 -14.28
N LYS A 151 23.06 18.23 -13.41
CA LYS A 151 22.52 16.86 -13.40
C LYS A 151 21.84 16.59 -12.07
N ILE A 152 20.78 15.80 -12.12
CA ILE A 152 20.09 15.27 -10.94
C ILE A 152 20.37 13.78 -10.95
N TYR A 153 20.89 13.27 -9.85
CA TYR A 153 20.98 11.84 -9.60
C TYR A 153 19.82 11.44 -8.69
N PHE A 154 19.31 10.24 -8.85
CA PHE A 154 18.26 9.71 -7.99
C PHE A 154 18.39 8.20 -7.89
N THR A 155 17.92 7.64 -6.78
CA THR A 155 17.84 6.19 -6.61
C THR A 155 16.52 5.70 -7.20
N SER A 156 16.57 4.62 -7.96
CA SER A 156 15.36 4.02 -8.52
C SER A 156 15.45 2.51 -8.60
N THR A 157 14.30 1.85 -8.50
CA THR A 157 14.09 0.40 -8.70
C THR A 157 13.67 0.06 -10.14
N ARG A 158 13.74 1.03 -11.06
CA ARG A 158 13.65 0.77 -12.51
C ARG A 158 14.69 -0.25 -12.95
N TYR A 159 14.40 -0.93 -14.06
CA TYR A 159 15.37 -1.84 -14.66
C TYR A 159 16.68 -1.11 -15.00
N ALA A 160 17.78 -1.65 -14.49
CA ALA A 160 19.13 -1.32 -14.92
C ALA A 160 19.81 -2.62 -15.39
N PRO A 161 20.64 -2.60 -16.45
CA PRO A 161 21.32 -3.79 -16.93
C PRO A 161 22.33 -4.37 -15.91
N THR A 162 22.70 -3.59 -14.90
CA THR A 162 23.52 -4.00 -13.76
C THR A 162 22.64 -4.24 -12.53
N HIS A 163 22.90 -5.33 -11.80
CA HIS A 163 22.16 -5.72 -10.58
C HIS A 163 20.65 -5.97 -10.78
N VAL A 164 20.31 -6.82 -11.74
CA VAL A 164 18.93 -7.21 -12.12
C VAL A 164 18.19 -8.12 -11.12
N SER A 165 18.66 -8.23 -9.87
CA SER A 165 17.99 -9.04 -8.84
C SER A 165 16.68 -8.39 -8.40
N ILE A 166 15.68 -9.21 -8.09
CA ILE A 166 14.40 -8.75 -7.55
C ILE A 166 14.45 -8.83 -6.02
N SER A 167 14.04 -7.75 -5.35
CA SER A 167 13.93 -7.67 -3.90
C SER A 167 12.72 -8.49 -3.42
N PRO A 168 12.89 -9.45 -2.48
CA PRO A 168 11.76 -10.15 -1.87
C PRO A 168 10.91 -9.24 -0.97
N GLU A 169 11.45 -8.09 -0.57
CA GLU A 169 10.76 -7.03 0.17
C GLU A 169 9.74 -6.32 -0.73
N SER A 170 10.20 -5.66 -1.80
CA SER A 170 9.35 -4.81 -2.63
C SER A 170 8.71 -5.53 -3.81
N GLY A 171 9.34 -6.60 -4.32
CA GLY A 171 8.99 -7.24 -5.57
C GLY A 171 9.45 -6.48 -6.81
N GLU A 172 10.25 -5.41 -6.63
CA GLU A 172 10.89 -4.64 -7.70
C GLU A 172 12.37 -4.99 -7.84
N PHE A 173 13.05 -4.46 -8.86
CA PHE A 173 14.50 -4.63 -8.95
C PHE A 173 15.20 -3.97 -7.77
N CYS A 174 16.32 -4.53 -7.34
CA CYS A 174 17.22 -3.89 -6.38
C CYS A 174 17.61 -2.50 -6.92
N SER A 175 17.53 -1.50 -6.07
CA SER A 175 17.67 -0.11 -6.49
C SER A 175 19.06 0.21 -7.04
N ASN A 176 19.12 1.07 -8.05
CA ASN A 176 20.34 1.59 -8.66
C ASN A 176 20.28 3.13 -8.75
N ILE A 177 21.40 3.77 -9.12
CA ILE A 177 21.49 5.22 -9.29
C ILE A 177 21.26 5.59 -10.77
N PHE A 178 20.32 6.50 -11.00
CA PHE A 178 19.93 7.05 -12.31
C PHE A 178 20.26 8.55 -12.35
N TYR A 179 20.32 9.14 -13.55
CA TYR A 179 20.59 10.56 -13.77
C TYR A 179 19.99 11.12 -15.07
#